data_AF-A0A401RP53-F1
#
_entry.id   AF-A0A401RP53-F1
#
_cell.length_a   1.000
_cell.length_b   1.000
_cell.length_c   1.000
_cell.angle_alpha   90.00
_cell.angle_beta   90.00
_cell.angle_gamma   90.00
#
_symmetry.space_group_name_H-M   'P 1'
#
loop_
_entity.id
_entity.type
_entity.pdbx_description
1 polymer ?
#
loop_
_entity_poly.entity_id
_entity_poly.type
_entity_poly.pdbx_seq_one_letter_code
_entity_poly.pdbx_strand_id
1 'polypeptide(L)'
;RMAQTSQEDVLLQTLCHNLSVLDQKLQQDSNWATLQQLRERVISQLTWSVRSDDAVWNFVTEVLVQLLCLKQTMIELLEQFVPPKRNPKSPECAPALPPDTLSISQQKTVQTALQFVITLGICPYLLPGVGTPLRCRSDFAATVEKLVCYLASPRGMWRLHIVTMALLDIANHPSLENLILTRHLGDLLASLCQLVYSPNKYQQNLMSEEASRQEDSEKQKGLTDAEQQSCQQALQKLLDRVYQPIVVKELLILQGGIKQVVSVCVGKTRTFSQTPAWLRHRCGQLLSERLMKPNGVQVVVRGIVEGAGAGIAGGQSAEAAAADWRKCDIVARILASCPQQCLSVEEYYRQVCPQVLELFHIKDKLTARQFQRVATMTFLSMVKEQPELTDKYLLKPLLAPLICCLDIKDVEGCSQMGAVIVEESELTCCVDDIYKKCFFLSISSGCQDIILWFLQKSEPPVAMLVLKQLAGLAQSSPVKNPLYHFTAGSEGGVKLTVKETVSDEDETLYEKVSSEQWRIECLAQLLSNLQESNLTGDFFIECLKGLTCLAGEMDDRLATSRTNGLPEWEQQEQQLVTLQLIAVLCERFGHLVLNNTVHLCCRSLSLSLQHWIVAA
;
A
#
# COMPACT_ATOMS: atom_id res chain seq x y z
N ARG A 1 -8.22 -38.96 52.62
CA ARG A 1 -8.45 -37.95 51.55
C ARG A 1 -7.12 -37.76 50.84
N MET A 2 -6.94 -38.39 49.68
CA MET A 2 -5.72 -38.24 48.89
C MET A 2 -5.72 -36.82 48.30
N ALA A 3 -4.66 -36.06 48.57
CA ALA A 3 -4.48 -34.76 47.95
C ALA A 3 -4.36 -34.98 46.43
N GLN A 4 -5.31 -34.46 45.65
CA GLN A 4 -5.12 -34.34 44.22
C GLN A 4 -3.97 -33.36 44.02
N THR A 5 -2.79 -33.88 43.66
CA THR A 5 -1.67 -33.08 43.17
C THR A 5 -2.19 -32.19 42.04
N SER A 6 -2.02 -30.88 42.19
CA SER A 6 -2.47 -29.95 41.17
C SER A 6 -1.69 -30.23 39.87
N GLN A 7 -2.31 -29.96 38.71
CA GLN A 7 -1.63 -30.10 37.41
C GLN A 7 -0.36 -29.25 37.34
N GLU A 8 -0.32 -28.17 38.13
CA GLU A 8 0.81 -27.26 38.30
C GLU A 8 2.00 -27.96 38.98
N ASP A 9 1.77 -28.67 40.09
CA ASP A 9 2.81 -29.41 40.82
C ASP A 9 3.45 -30.51 39.97
N VAL A 10 2.65 -31.20 39.16
CA VAL A 10 3.13 -32.25 38.25
C VAL A 10 4.06 -31.68 37.18
N LEU A 11 3.74 -30.50 36.64
CA LEU A 11 4.58 -29.83 35.65
C LEU A 11 5.89 -29.37 36.25
N LEU A 12 5.86 -28.75 37.43
CA LEU A 12 7.06 -28.30 38.13
C LEU A 12 7.98 -29.49 38.48
N GLN A 13 7.42 -30.59 38.97
CA GLN A 13 8.17 -31.83 39.21
C GLN A 13 8.80 -32.39 37.93
N THR A 14 8.08 -32.32 36.80
CA THR A 14 8.60 -32.77 35.50
C THR A 14 9.78 -31.92 35.04
N LEU A 15 9.72 -30.59 35.20
CA LEU A 15 10.83 -29.69 34.86
C LEU A 15 12.05 -29.96 35.74
N CYS A 16 11.87 -30.09 37.05
CA CYS A 16 12.94 -30.44 37.99
C CYS A 16 13.57 -31.80 37.66
N HIS A 17 12.75 -32.79 37.32
CA HIS A 17 13.23 -34.11 36.91
C HIS A 17 14.05 -34.05 35.62
N ASN A 18 13.60 -33.29 34.62
CA ASN A 18 14.34 -33.13 33.36
C ASN A 18 15.69 -32.45 33.58
N LEU A 19 15.75 -31.45 34.45
CA LEU A 19 17.00 -30.77 34.84
C LEU A 19 17.97 -31.74 35.51
N SER A 20 17.50 -32.53 36.48
CA SER A 20 18.37 -33.48 37.18
C SER A 20 18.86 -34.62 36.27
N VAL A 21 18.01 -35.11 35.36
CA VAL A 21 18.40 -36.11 34.35
C VAL A 21 19.45 -35.55 33.39
N LEU A 22 19.32 -34.28 32.98
CA LEU A 22 20.31 -33.62 32.14
C LEU A 22 21.66 -33.50 32.88
N ASP A 23 21.64 -32.98 34.11
CA ASP A 23 22.86 -32.84 34.93
C ASP A 23 23.53 -34.21 35.16
N GLN A 24 22.74 -35.26 35.41
CA GLN A 24 23.26 -36.62 35.58
C GLN A 24 23.93 -37.13 34.29
N LYS A 25 23.30 -36.93 33.13
CA LYS A 25 23.88 -37.35 31.83
C LYS A 25 25.16 -36.60 31.51
N LEU A 26 25.21 -35.29 31.77
CA LEU A 26 26.40 -34.47 31.56
C LEU A 26 27.57 -34.95 32.43
N GLN A 27 27.31 -35.38 33.67
CA GLN A 27 28.37 -35.84 34.59
C GLN A 27 28.81 -37.29 34.39
N GLN A 28 27.92 -38.18 33.95
CA GLN A 28 28.17 -39.63 33.97
C GLN A 28 28.57 -40.22 32.61
N ASP A 29 28.18 -39.61 31.49
CA ASP A 29 28.34 -40.20 30.16
C ASP A 29 29.46 -39.51 29.37
N SER A 30 30.51 -40.27 29.04
CA SER A 30 31.68 -39.76 28.31
C SER A 30 31.34 -39.19 26.94
N ASN A 31 30.22 -39.63 26.33
CA ASN A 31 29.77 -39.12 25.04
C ASN A 31 29.33 -37.64 25.10
N TRP A 32 29.03 -37.13 26.30
CA TRP A 32 28.59 -35.75 26.53
C TRP A 32 29.73 -34.83 26.99
N ALA A 33 30.95 -35.35 27.16
CA ALA A 33 32.09 -34.58 27.63
C ALA A 33 32.39 -33.37 26.73
N THR A 34 32.30 -33.54 25.40
CA THR A 34 32.50 -32.45 24.43
C THR A 34 31.44 -31.35 24.58
N LEU A 35 30.18 -31.74 24.81
CA LEU A 35 29.09 -30.78 25.05
C LEU A 35 29.28 -30.07 26.39
N GLN A 36 29.74 -30.79 27.43
CA GLN A 36 30.01 -30.19 28.73
C GLN A 36 31.11 -29.12 28.64
N GLN A 37 32.22 -29.42 27.95
CA GLN A 37 33.30 -28.44 27.73
C GLN A 37 32.82 -27.22 26.95
N LEU A 38 32.00 -27.42 25.92
CA LEU A 38 31.40 -26.32 25.17
C LEU A 38 30.45 -25.50 26.04
N ARG A 39 29.65 -26.16 26.88
CA ARG A 39 28.74 -25.51 27.83
C ARG A 39 29.50 -24.66 28.83
N GLU A 40 30.58 -25.17 29.42
CA GLU A 40 31.43 -24.39 30.34
C GLU A 40 32.04 -23.16 29.64
N ARG A 41 32.50 -23.32 28.40
CA ARG A 41 32.99 -22.20 27.58
C ARG A 41 31.90 -21.15 27.35
N VAL A 42 30.71 -21.56 26.90
CA VAL A 42 29.58 -20.65 26.65
C VAL A 42 29.17 -19.94 27.94
N ILE A 43 29.02 -20.67 29.05
CA ILE A 43 28.66 -20.11 30.36
C ILE A 43 29.69 -19.07 30.82
N SER A 44 30.99 -19.32 30.59
CA SER A 44 32.04 -18.36 30.96
C SER A 44 31.97 -17.03 30.22
N GLN A 45 31.30 -16.99 29.06
CA GLN A 45 31.11 -15.78 28.24
C GLN A 45 29.80 -15.04 28.57
N LEU A 46 28.91 -15.64 29.36
CA LEU A 46 27.63 -15.03 29.73
C LEU A 46 27.82 -13.98 30.84
N THR A 47 27.07 -12.88 30.72
CA THR A 47 27.03 -11.81 31.73
C THR A 47 26.02 -12.08 32.85
N TRP A 48 25.27 -13.18 32.78
CA TRP A 48 24.15 -13.49 33.67
C TRP A 48 24.27 -14.89 34.28
N SER A 49 23.68 -15.06 35.47
CA SER A 49 23.72 -16.33 36.21
C SER A 49 22.75 -17.35 35.60
N VAL A 50 23.26 -18.55 35.34
CA VAL A 50 22.48 -19.69 34.82
C VAL A 50 21.59 -20.31 35.90
N ARG A 51 22.00 -20.24 37.18
CA ARG A 51 21.29 -20.86 38.30
C ARG A 51 20.54 -19.84 39.16
N SER A 52 19.33 -20.23 39.56
CA SER A 52 18.40 -19.53 40.46
C SER A 52 17.68 -20.56 41.35
N ASP A 53 16.96 -20.07 42.35
CA ASP A 53 16.06 -20.88 43.18
C ASP A 53 14.77 -21.27 42.43
N ASP A 54 14.49 -20.62 41.29
CA ASP A 54 13.33 -20.90 40.45
C ASP A 54 13.62 -22.00 39.41
N ALA A 55 12.97 -23.16 39.58
CA ALA A 55 13.08 -24.30 38.68
C ALA A 55 12.64 -23.99 37.23
N VAL A 56 11.63 -23.14 37.04
CA VAL A 56 11.15 -22.74 35.71
C VAL A 56 12.20 -21.88 35.02
N TRP A 57 12.82 -20.95 35.77
CA TRP A 57 13.90 -20.14 35.25
C TRP A 57 15.12 -20.97 34.89
N ASN A 58 15.53 -21.91 35.76
CA ASN A 58 16.63 -22.82 35.49
C ASN A 58 16.39 -23.65 34.23
N PHE A 59 15.15 -24.08 33.99
CA PHE A 59 14.79 -24.75 32.75
C PHE A 59 14.99 -23.84 31.52
N VAL A 60 14.53 -22.59 31.59
CA VAL A 60 14.70 -21.62 30.49
C VAL A 60 16.17 -21.31 30.22
N THR A 61 16.96 -21.08 31.27
CA THR A 61 18.39 -20.77 31.14
C THR A 61 19.17 -21.95 30.57
N GLU A 62 18.88 -23.18 30.99
CA GLU A 62 19.51 -24.37 30.42
C GLU A 62 19.17 -24.56 28.94
N VAL A 63 17.92 -24.34 28.54
CA VAL A 63 17.53 -24.41 27.13
C VAL A 63 18.24 -23.31 26.31
N LEU A 64 18.36 -22.09 26.84
CA LEU A 64 19.12 -21.01 26.20
C LEU A 64 20.60 -21.36 26.03
N VAL A 65 21.23 -21.93 27.07
CA VAL A 65 22.63 -22.37 27.01
C VAL A 65 22.80 -23.45 25.95
N GLN A 66 21.88 -24.40 25.83
CA GLN A 66 21.92 -25.42 24.77
C GLN A 66 21.78 -24.81 23.37
N LEU A 67 20.91 -23.83 23.19
CA LEU A 67 20.75 -23.13 21.90
C LEU A 67 22.00 -22.31 21.54
N LEU A 68 22.66 -21.69 22.52
CA LEU A 68 23.94 -21.00 22.33
C LEU A 68 25.08 -21.98 21.99
N CYS A 69 25.12 -23.14 22.64
CA CYS A 69 26.06 -24.22 22.29
C CYS A 69 25.81 -24.71 20.85
N LEU A 70 24.54 -24.87 20.45
CA LEU A 70 24.17 -25.22 19.08
C LEU A 70 24.67 -24.17 18.09
N LYS A 71 24.40 -22.88 18.35
CA LYS A 71 24.91 -21.78 17.52
C LYS A 71 26.43 -21.85 17.39
N GLN A 72 27.17 -21.97 18.49
CA GLN A 72 28.62 -21.99 18.48
C GLN A 72 29.16 -23.20 17.68
N THR A 73 28.54 -24.36 17.85
CA THR A 73 28.89 -25.57 17.07
C THR A 73 28.64 -25.36 15.57
N MET A 74 27.52 -24.73 15.20
CA MET A 74 27.22 -24.45 13.80
C MET A 74 28.24 -23.48 13.18
N ILE A 75 28.66 -22.46 13.93
CA ILE A 75 29.73 -21.53 13.50
C ILE A 75 31.04 -22.28 13.29
N GLU A 76 31.48 -23.06 14.27
CA GLU A 76 32.74 -23.82 14.20
C GLU A 76 32.74 -24.83 13.03
N LEU A 77 31.61 -25.50 12.77
CA LEU A 77 31.48 -26.42 11.65
C LEU A 77 31.45 -25.71 10.29
N LEU A 78 30.83 -24.53 10.20
CA LEU A 78 30.83 -23.71 8.99
C LEU A 78 32.23 -23.20 8.64
N GLU A 79 33.00 -22.77 9.64
CA GLU A 79 34.39 -22.33 9.43
C GLU A 79 35.28 -23.45 8.89
N GLN A 80 35.01 -24.69 9.28
CA GLN A 80 35.75 -25.88 8.82
C GLN A 80 35.24 -26.44 7.49
N PHE A 81 34.11 -25.95 6.98
CA PHE A 81 33.47 -26.50 5.79
C PHE A 81 34.10 -25.96 4.51
N VAL A 82 34.71 -26.86 3.75
CA VAL A 82 35.17 -26.59 2.38
C VAL A 82 34.23 -27.29 1.40
N PRO A 83 33.47 -26.55 0.57
CA PRO A 83 32.51 -27.17 -0.35
C PRO A 83 33.24 -28.08 -1.36
N PRO A 84 32.77 -29.32 -1.60
CA PRO A 84 33.40 -30.22 -2.55
C PRO A 84 33.33 -29.63 -3.97
N LYS A 85 34.41 -29.77 -4.74
CA LYS A 85 34.47 -29.30 -6.13
C LYS A 85 33.37 -29.97 -6.95
N ARG A 86 32.62 -29.15 -7.70
CA ARG A 86 31.50 -29.56 -8.56
C ARG A 86 31.98 -30.62 -9.56
N ASN A 87 31.41 -31.82 -9.53
CA ASN A 87 31.76 -32.88 -10.48
C ASN A 87 30.87 -32.73 -11.73
N PRO A 88 31.41 -32.36 -12.91
CA PRO A 88 30.60 -32.05 -14.09
C PRO A 88 29.96 -33.29 -14.76
N LYS A 89 30.18 -34.50 -14.23
CA LYS A 89 29.78 -35.77 -14.85
C LYS A 89 28.49 -36.39 -14.29
N SER A 90 27.85 -35.80 -13.27
CA SER A 90 26.53 -36.25 -12.81
C SER A 90 25.58 -35.05 -12.65
N PRO A 91 24.49 -34.98 -13.44
CA PRO A 91 23.46 -33.94 -13.29
C PRO A 91 22.65 -34.08 -11.98
N GLU A 92 22.83 -35.17 -11.22
CA GLU A 92 22.12 -35.46 -9.96
C GLU A 92 22.86 -35.03 -8.67
N CYS A 93 24.10 -34.54 -8.75
CA CYS A 93 24.81 -34.07 -7.55
C CYS A 93 24.39 -32.64 -7.19
N ALA A 94 23.32 -32.50 -6.39
CA ALA A 94 23.05 -31.28 -5.64
C ALA A 94 24.31 -30.90 -4.83
N PRO A 95 24.68 -29.60 -4.74
CA PRO A 95 25.80 -29.17 -3.92
C PRO A 95 25.60 -29.67 -2.49
N ALA A 96 26.68 -30.13 -1.84
CA ALA A 96 26.63 -30.58 -0.45
C ALA A 96 26.05 -29.44 0.41
N LEU A 97 25.01 -29.76 1.17
CA LEU A 97 24.39 -28.79 2.07
C LEU A 97 25.43 -28.35 3.11
N PRO A 98 25.44 -27.05 3.47
CA PRO A 98 26.33 -26.58 4.50
C PRO A 98 25.96 -27.24 5.84
N PRO A 99 26.93 -27.46 6.74
CA PRO A 99 26.74 -28.20 7.98
C PRO A 99 25.80 -27.51 8.98
N ASP A 100 25.43 -26.26 8.74
CA ASP A 100 24.45 -25.51 9.51
C ASP A 100 23.00 -25.72 9.04
N THR A 101 22.79 -26.53 8.00
CA THR A 101 21.45 -26.87 7.52
C THR A 101 20.84 -27.96 8.41
N LEU A 102 19.93 -27.55 9.29
CA LEU A 102 19.18 -28.46 10.15
C LEU A 102 18.15 -29.26 9.35
N SER A 103 18.09 -30.57 9.59
CA SER A 103 17.03 -31.45 9.08
C SER A 103 15.65 -31.06 9.63
N ILE A 104 14.57 -31.52 9.00
CA ILE A 104 13.19 -31.21 9.42
C ILE A 104 12.91 -31.63 10.87
N SER A 105 13.46 -32.77 11.31
CA SER A 105 13.32 -33.23 12.69
C SER A 105 14.08 -32.31 13.66
N GLN A 106 15.32 -31.94 13.34
CA GLN A 106 16.12 -31.00 14.15
C GLN A 106 15.46 -29.62 14.22
N GLN A 107 14.93 -29.10 13.09
CA GLN A 107 14.20 -27.84 13.07
C GLN A 107 12.97 -27.89 13.98
N LYS A 108 12.22 -29.00 14.00
CA LYS A 108 11.10 -29.17 14.94
C LYS A 108 11.57 -29.16 16.39
N THR A 109 12.67 -29.84 16.71
CA THR A 109 13.23 -29.83 18.07
C THR A 109 13.64 -28.43 18.51
N VAL A 110 14.35 -27.68 17.64
CA VAL A 110 14.75 -26.29 17.93
C VAL A 110 13.52 -25.39 18.05
N GLN A 111 12.51 -25.54 17.19
CA GLN A 111 11.25 -24.79 17.30
C GLN A 111 10.53 -25.06 18.62
N THR A 112 10.48 -26.31 19.08
CA THR A 112 9.89 -26.66 20.39
C THR A 112 10.69 -26.06 21.55
N ALA A 113 12.03 -26.10 21.48
CA ALA A 113 12.89 -25.45 22.47
C ALA A 113 12.65 -23.93 22.52
N LEU A 114 12.59 -23.26 21.37
CA LEU A 114 12.26 -21.84 21.27
C LEU A 114 10.86 -21.54 21.83
N GLN A 115 9.86 -22.37 21.55
CA GLN A 115 8.53 -22.22 22.12
C GLN A 115 8.54 -22.24 23.65
N PHE A 116 9.32 -23.13 24.28
CA PHE A 116 9.50 -23.13 25.73
C PHE A 116 10.16 -21.86 26.23
N VAL A 117 11.25 -21.42 25.59
CA VAL A 117 11.96 -20.18 25.97
C VAL A 117 11.05 -18.95 25.87
N ILE A 118 10.24 -18.85 24.82
CA ILE A 118 9.30 -17.73 24.65
C ILE A 118 8.16 -17.81 25.68
N THR A 119 7.56 -18.98 25.84
CA THR A 119 6.39 -19.21 26.71
C THR A 119 6.72 -19.05 28.19
N LEU A 120 7.93 -19.45 28.61
CA LEU A 120 8.38 -19.41 30.01
C LEU A 120 9.30 -18.22 30.31
N GLY A 121 10.03 -17.71 29.32
CA GLY A 121 11.08 -16.71 29.48
C GLY A 121 10.75 -15.31 28.97
N ILE A 122 9.76 -15.14 28.09
CA ILE A 122 9.30 -13.82 27.61
C ILE A 122 7.88 -13.53 28.09
N CYS A 123 6.92 -14.34 27.63
CA CYS A 123 5.50 -14.04 27.79
C CYS A 123 5.03 -13.80 29.23
N PRO A 124 5.51 -14.53 30.26
CA PRO A 124 5.10 -14.29 31.65
C PRO A 124 5.53 -12.90 32.14
N TYR A 125 6.66 -12.39 31.64
CA TYR A 125 7.24 -11.12 32.10
C TYR A 125 6.77 -9.92 31.27
N LEU A 126 5.87 -10.12 30.30
CA LEU A 126 5.24 -9.01 29.58
C LEU A 126 4.11 -8.40 30.41
N LEU A 127 4.00 -7.08 30.39
CA LEU A 127 2.93 -6.35 31.07
C LEU A 127 1.57 -6.70 30.43
N PRO A 128 0.46 -6.64 31.20
CA PRO A 128 -0.87 -6.88 30.65
C PRO A 128 -1.17 -5.97 29.44
N GLY A 129 -1.54 -6.59 28.32
CA GLY A 129 -1.80 -5.90 27.05
C GLY A 129 -0.55 -5.61 26.19
N VAL A 130 0.64 -6.02 26.61
CA VAL A 130 1.86 -6.03 25.81
C VAL A 130 2.06 -7.43 25.21
N GLY A 131 2.03 -7.55 23.89
CA GLY A 131 2.12 -8.83 23.19
C GLY A 131 0.86 -9.72 23.34
N THR A 132 0.92 -10.95 22.81
CA THR A 132 -0.19 -11.90 22.90
C THR A 132 -0.10 -12.72 24.20
N PRO A 133 -1.09 -12.64 25.11
CA PRO A 133 -1.08 -13.35 26.38
C PRO A 133 -1.00 -14.87 26.21
N LEU A 134 -0.41 -15.58 27.18
CA LEU A 134 -0.27 -17.04 27.15
C LEU A 134 -1.61 -17.77 27.00
N ARG A 135 -2.63 -17.32 27.72
CA ARG A 135 -4.02 -17.80 27.62
C ARG A 135 -4.67 -17.70 26.23
N CYS A 136 -4.09 -16.91 25.33
CA CYS A 136 -4.56 -16.78 23.95
C CYS A 136 -3.82 -17.70 22.98
N ARG A 137 -2.74 -18.36 23.43
CA ARG A 137 -1.90 -19.25 22.62
C ARG A 137 -2.28 -20.71 22.78
N SER A 138 -2.50 -21.16 24.01
CA SER A 138 -3.01 -22.51 24.30
C SER A 138 -3.54 -22.61 25.73
N ASP A 139 -4.41 -23.58 25.98
CA ASP A 139 -4.90 -23.89 27.33
C ASP A 139 -3.75 -24.38 28.23
N PHE A 140 -2.76 -25.08 27.66
CA PHE A 140 -1.53 -25.49 28.36
C PHE A 140 -0.71 -24.29 28.84
N ALA A 141 -0.56 -23.26 28.00
CA ALA A 141 0.19 -22.05 28.34
C ALA A 141 -0.48 -21.24 29.47
N ALA A 142 -1.81 -21.33 29.62
CA ALA A 142 -2.52 -20.71 30.75
C ALA A 142 -2.20 -21.37 32.09
N THR A 143 -2.00 -22.71 32.12
CA THR A 143 -1.55 -23.43 33.32
C THR A 143 -0.13 -23.05 33.70
N VAL A 144 0.71 -22.80 32.70
CA VAL A 144 2.11 -22.41 32.86
C VAL A 144 2.29 -21.01 33.44
N GLU A 145 1.40 -20.06 33.13
CA GLU A 145 1.43 -18.68 33.64
C GLU A 145 1.46 -18.61 35.18
N LYS A 146 0.85 -19.60 35.84
CA LYS A 146 0.77 -19.70 37.30
C LYS A 146 2.00 -20.31 37.97
N LEU A 147 2.86 -20.97 37.20
CA LEU A 147 4.08 -21.62 37.69
C LEU A 147 5.25 -20.65 37.88
N VAL A 148 5.16 -19.46 37.28
CA VAL A 148 6.28 -18.53 37.20
C VAL A 148 6.43 -17.76 38.51
N CYS A 149 7.61 -17.84 39.12
CA CYS A 149 7.92 -17.06 40.31
C CYS A 149 8.46 -15.68 39.91
N TYR A 150 7.64 -14.64 40.08
CA TYR A 150 8.01 -13.25 39.79
C TYR A 150 8.99 -12.65 40.82
N LEU A 151 9.01 -13.22 42.03
CA LEU A 151 9.77 -12.72 43.18
C LEU A 151 11.19 -13.29 43.28
N ALA A 152 11.47 -14.42 42.62
CA ALA A 152 12.77 -15.05 42.66
C ALA A 152 13.81 -14.26 41.83
N SER A 153 15.03 -14.13 42.35
CA SER A 153 16.13 -13.44 41.65
C SER A 153 16.59 -14.23 40.41
N PRO A 154 16.88 -13.60 39.26
CA PRO A 154 16.77 -12.17 38.96
C PRO A 154 15.32 -11.72 38.74
N ARG A 155 14.99 -10.45 39.02
CA ARG A 155 13.61 -9.91 38.87
C ARG A 155 13.08 -10.10 37.45
N GLY A 156 11.76 -10.19 37.28
CA GLY A 156 11.11 -10.48 35.99
C GLY A 156 11.57 -9.61 34.81
N MET A 157 11.85 -8.33 35.04
CA MET A 157 12.40 -7.43 34.02
C MET A 157 13.80 -7.83 33.53
N TRP A 158 14.67 -8.25 34.44
CA TRP A 158 16.02 -8.72 34.11
C TRP A 158 15.96 -10.07 33.40
N ARG A 159 15.04 -10.96 33.80
CA ARG A 159 14.76 -12.20 33.07
C ARG A 159 14.35 -11.92 31.64
N LEU A 160 13.43 -10.97 31.43
CA LEU A 160 13.01 -10.55 30.10
C LEU A 160 14.18 -9.99 29.27
N HIS A 161 15.03 -9.15 29.87
CA HIS A 161 16.23 -8.63 29.21
C HIS A 161 17.19 -9.75 28.79
N ILE A 162 17.54 -10.64 29.73
CA ILE A 162 18.46 -11.77 29.50
C ILE A 162 17.95 -12.65 28.35
N VAL A 163 16.68 -13.08 28.39
CA VAL A 163 16.11 -13.96 27.37
C VAL A 163 16.04 -13.26 26.02
N THR A 164 15.63 -11.98 26.00
CA THR A 164 15.53 -11.20 24.74
C THR A 164 16.91 -11.04 24.10
N MET A 165 17.93 -10.64 24.87
CA MET A 165 19.28 -10.44 24.34
C MET A 165 19.93 -11.76 23.92
N ALA A 166 19.72 -12.85 24.67
CA ALA A 166 20.22 -14.18 24.29
C ALA A 166 19.58 -14.67 22.99
N LEU A 167 18.26 -14.50 22.81
CA LEU A 167 17.58 -14.87 21.55
C LEU A 167 18.04 -14.03 20.36
N LEU A 168 18.27 -12.74 20.56
CA LEU A 168 18.84 -11.87 19.52
C LEU A 168 20.27 -12.29 19.17
N ASP A 169 21.07 -12.70 20.15
CA ASP A 169 22.39 -13.24 19.88
C ASP A 169 22.31 -14.56 19.10
N ILE A 170 21.40 -15.47 19.47
CA ILE A 170 21.16 -16.71 18.72
C ILE A 170 20.75 -16.40 17.26
N ALA A 171 19.91 -15.37 17.06
CA ALA A 171 19.48 -14.89 15.74
C ALA A 171 20.58 -14.20 14.91
N ASN A 172 21.81 -14.07 15.42
CA ASN A 172 22.95 -13.67 14.59
C ASN A 172 23.33 -14.78 13.59
N HIS A 173 22.95 -16.04 13.84
CA HIS A 173 23.18 -17.14 12.90
C HIS A 173 21.99 -17.31 11.93
N PRO A 174 22.15 -17.25 10.59
CA PRO A 174 21.05 -17.23 9.62
C PRO A 174 20.05 -18.40 9.73
N SER A 175 20.55 -19.62 9.89
CA SER A 175 19.71 -20.83 10.01
C SER A 175 18.84 -20.84 11.28
N LEU A 176 19.30 -20.21 12.36
CA LEU A 176 18.55 -20.07 13.61
C LEU A 176 17.67 -18.81 13.62
N GLU A 177 18.14 -17.72 12.99
CA GLU A 177 17.39 -16.49 12.78
C GLU A 177 16.03 -16.78 12.14
N ASN A 178 16.01 -17.54 11.04
CA ASN A 178 14.77 -17.85 10.33
C ASN A 178 13.77 -18.58 11.25
N LEU A 179 14.24 -19.49 12.11
CA LEU A 179 13.39 -20.22 13.05
C LEU A 179 12.81 -19.31 14.15
N ILE A 180 13.57 -18.29 14.57
CA ILE A 180 13.14 -17.33 15.58
C ILE A 180 12.19 -16.30 14.97
N LEU A 181 12.60 -15.61 13.91
CA LEU A 181 11.89 -14.45 13.37
C LEU A 181 10.59 -14.81 12.64
N THR A 182 10.48 -16.01 12.06
CA THR A 182 9.23 -16.42 11.38
C THR A 182 8.05 -16.62 12.32
N ARG A 183 8.29 -16.95 13.60
CA ARG A 183 7.23 -17.28 14.57
C ARG A 183 7.20 -16.41 15.81
N HIS A 184 8.34 -15.84 16.19
CA HIS A 184 8.52 -15.16 17.47
C HIS A 184 8.94 -13.69 17.32
N LEU A 185 8.87 -13.12 16.11
CA LEU A 185 9.17 -11.70 15.90
C LEU A 185 8.27 -10.80 16.75
N GLY A 186 6.95 -11.05 16.77
CA GLY A 186 6.02 -10.25 17.58
C GLY A 186 6.34 -10.28 19.07
N ASP A 187 6.83 -11.41 19.57
CA ASP A 187 7.26 -11.59 20.97
C ASP A 187 8.51 -10.78 21.30
N LEU A 188 9.50 -10.81 20.40
CA LEU A 188 10.73 -10.04 20.54
C LEU A 188 10.47 -8.53 20.40
N LEU A 189 9.59 -8.11 19.50
CA LEU A 189 9.20 -6.70 19.37
C LEU A 189 8.45 -6.23 20.62
N ALA A 190 7.56 -7.05 21.17
CA ALA A 190 6.87 -6.75 22.43
C ALA A 190 7.86 -6.60 23.60
N SER A 191 8.80 -7.53 23.73
CA SER A 191 9.80 -7.51 24.81
C SER A 191 10.73 -6.31 24.70
N LEU A 192 11.26 -6.02 23.51
CA LEU A 192 12.12 -4.85 23.27
C LEU A 192 11.36 -3.53 23.49
N CYS A 193 10.12 -3.42 23.01
CA CYS A 193 9.32 -2.22 23.26
C CYS A 193 9.07 -2.01 24.77
N GLN A 194 8.84 -3.07 25.53
CA GLN A 194 8.69 -2.98 26.99
C GLN A 194 10.01 -2.58 27.67
N LEU A 195 11.13 -3.21 27.29
CA LEU A 195 12.44 -2.92 27.87
C LEU A 195 12.89 -1.48 27.59
N VAL A 196 12.54 -0.92 26.43
CA VAL A 196 12.96 0.41 26.01
C VAL A 196 12.00 1.52 26.45
N TYR A 197 10.68 1.29 26.44
CA TYR A 197 9.69 2.36 26.57
C TYR A 197 8.72 2.22 27.75
N SER A 198 8.81 1.16 28.56
CA SER A 198 7.91 0.98 29.69
C SER A 198 8.06 2.11 30.72
N PRO A 199 6.96 2.77 31.15
CA PRO A 199 7.03 3.82 32.16
C PRO A 199 7.45 3.28 33.54
N ASN A 200 8.36 3.98 34.24
CA ASN A 200 8.80 3.63 35.59
C ASN A 200 7.63 3.53 36.60
N LYS A 201 6.53 4.25 36.40
CA LYS A 201 5.33 4.18 37.25
C LYS A 201 4.59 2.83 37.18
N TYR A 202 4.62 2.16 36.03
CA TYR A 202 4.07 0.80 35.90
C TYR A 202 4.96 -0.22 36.59
N GLN A 203 6.27 -0.01 36.54
CA GLN A 203 7.26 -0.81 37.25
C GLN A 203 7.13 -0.62 38.76
N GLN A 204 6.86 0.61 39.23
CA GLN A 204 6.64 0.94 40.64
C GLN A 204 5.28 0.47 41.19
N ASN A 205 4.21 0.44 40.39
CA ASN A 205 2.90 -0.06 40.83
C ASN A 205 2.86 -1.58 41.03
N LEU A 206 3.66 -2.34 40.27
CA LEU A 206 3.94 -3.75 40.58
C LEU A 206 4.72 -3.87 41.90
N MET A 207 5.62 -2.92 42.19
CA MET A 207 6.41 -2.89 43.41
C MET A 207 5.60 -2.48 44.67
N SER A 208 4.52 -1.70 44.55
CA SER A 208 3.74 -1.23 45.71
C SER A 208 2.72 -2.24 46.25
N GLU A 209 2.32 -3.25 45.49
CA GLU A 209 1.60 -4.42 46.03
C GLU A 209 2.56 -5.42 46.72
N GLU A 210 3.85 -5.39 46.40
CA GLU A 210 4.86 -6.36 46.85
C GLU A 210 5.81 -5.83 47.96
N ALA A 211 5.88 -4.50 48.18
CA ALA A 211 6.77 -3.84 49.13
C ALA A 211 6.28 -3.85 50.58
N SER A 212 5.78 -4.98 51.08
CA SER A 212 5.52 -5.13 52.53
C SER A 212 6.61 -5.89 53.29
N ARG A 213 7.62 -6.48 52.64
CA ARG A 213 8.73 -7.14 53.37
C ARG A 213 10.09 -7.05 52.64
N GLN A 214 11.03 -6.44 53.37
CA GLN A 214 12.50 -6.46 53.28
C GLN A 214 13.24 -5.36 52.49
N GLU A 215 14.11 -4.71 53.28
CA GLU A 215 15.11 -3.69 52.95
C GLU A 215 16.34 -4.37 52.34
N ASP A 216 16.69 -4.00 51.11
CA ASP A 216 18.05 -4.09 50.58
C ASP A 216 18.12 -3.14 49.37
N SER A 217 18.60 -1.93 49.65
CA SER A 217 18.39 -0.72 48.83
C SER A 217 19.34 -0.53 47.63
N GLU A 218 20.21 -1.49 47.29
CA GLU A 218 21.22 -1.26 46.23
C GLU A 218 21.11 -2.15 44.98
N LYS A 219 20.39 -3.29 45.05
CA LYS A 219 20.11 -4.17 43.88
C LYS A 219 18.75 -3.92 43.22
N GLN A 220 18.09 -2.81 43.56
CA GLN A 220 16.71 -2.51 43.16
C GLN A 220 16.58 -1.60 41.93
N LYS A 221 17.68 -1.22 41.29
CA LYS A 221 17.63 -0.37 40.09
C LYS A 221 17.15 -1.21 38.90
N GLY A 222 16.25 -0.63 38.09
CA GLY A 222 15.87 -1.17 36.78
C GLY A 222 17.08 -1.27 35.85
N LEU A 223 16.85 -1.54 34.56
CA LEU A 223 17.94 -1.53 33.58
C LEU A 223 18.73 -0.23 33.65
N THR A 224 20.05 -0.32 33.47
CA THR A 224 20.90 0.85 33.33
C THR A 224 20.63 1.56 32.00
N ASP A 225 20.93 2.86 31.93
CA ASP A 225 20.77 3.64 30.68
C ASP A 225 21.53 3.01 29.50
N ALA A 226 22.69 2.41 29.76
CA ALA A 226 23.49 1.71 28.76
C ALA A 226 22.78 0.45 28.20
N GLU A 227 22.13 -0.32 29.06
CA GLU A 227 21.38 -1.53 28.64
C GLU A 227 20.09 -1.16 27.92
N GLN A 228 19.41 -0.10 28.36
CA GLN A 228 18.24 0.43 27.66
C GLN A 228 18.62 0.95 26.26
N GLN A 229 19.75 1.64 26.13
CA GLN A 229 20.30 2.07 24.84
C GLN A 229 20.68 0.87 23.97
N SER A 230 21.28 -0.18 24.55
CA SER A 230 21.57 -1.43 23.84
C SER A 230 20.29 -2.10 23.30
N CYS A 231 19.23 -2.16 24.11
CA CYS A 231 17.92 -2.66 23.69
C CYS A 231 17.31 -1.80 22.57
N GLN A 232 17.47 -0.47 22.64
CA GLN A 232 16.99 0.45 21.61
C GLN A 232 17.74 0.23 20.28
N GLN A 233 19.05 0.08 20.33
CA GLN A 233 19.86 -0.24 19.14
C GLN A 233 19.48 -1.61 18.56
N ALA A 234 19.25 -2.60 19.42
CA ALA A 234 18.81 -3.92 18.99
C ALA A 234 17.43 -3.88 18.32
N LEU A 235 16.48 -3.11 18.87
CA LEU A 235 15.18 -2.87 18.27
C LEU A 235 15.31 -2.25 16.88
N GLN A 236 16.11 -1.19 16.74
CA GLN A 236 16.31 -0.53 15.44
C GLN A 236 16.94 -1.48 14.42
N LYS A 237 18.00 -2.21 14.81
CA LYS A 237 18.64 -3.23 13.96
C LYS A 237 17.66 -4.31 13.50
N LEU A 238 16.79 -4.78 14.39
CA LEU A 238 15.78 -5.78 14.07
C LEU A 238 14.74 -5.23 13.09
N LEU A 239 14.26 -4.00 13.31
CA LEU A 239 13.29 -3.33 12.45
C LEU A 239 13.84 -3.09 11.04
N ASP A 240 15.13 -2.77 10.90
CA ASP A 240 15.74 -2.51 9.58
C ASP A 240 16.15 -3.80 8.84
N ARG A 241 16.47 -4.89 9.57
CA ARG A 241 16.88 -6.19 8.99
C ARG A 241 15.71 -7.00 8.43
N VAL A 242 14.55 -6.96 9.08
CA VAL A 242 13.40 -7.80 8.72
C VAL A 242 12.64 -7.23 7.53
N TYR A 243 12.02 -8.11 6.73
CA TYR A 243 11.13 -7.70 5.65
C TYR A 243 10.01 -6.78 6.17
N GLN A 244 10.02 -5.54 5.69
CA GLN A 244 9.25 -4.43 6.28
C GLN A 244 7.72 -4.70 6.36
N PRO A 245 7.08 -5.37 5.40
CA PRO A 245 5.65 -5.72 5.53
C PRO A 245 5.34 -6.60 6.73
N ILE A 246 6.23 -7.51 7.12
CA ILE A 246 6.07 -8.33 8.33
C ILE A 246 6.21 -7.45 9.57
N VAL A 247 7.17 -6.53 9.58
CA VAL A 247 7.34 -5.55 10.67
C VAL A 247 6.08 -4.71 10.87
N VAL A 248 5.51 -4.16 9.79
CA VAL A 248 4.26 -3.39 9.85
C VAL A 248 3.13 -4.25 10.42
N LYS A 249 2.99 -5.48 9.96
CA LYS A 249 1.98 -6.41 10.46
C LYS A 249 2.12 -6.66 11.96
N GLU A 250 3.31 -6.96 12.45
CA GLU A 250 3.55 -7.20 13.87
C GLU A 250 3.33 -5.93 14.71
N LEU A 251 3.77 -4.76 14.24
CA LEU A 251 3.53 -3.49 14.93
C LEU A 251 2.03 -3.14 15.02
N LEU A 252 1.24 -3.44 13.99
CA LEU A 252 -0.22 -3.28 14.01
C LEU A 252 -0.88 -4.23 15.02
N ILE A 253 -0.39 -5.48 15.12
CA ILE A 253 -0.86 -6.44 16.12
C ILE A 253 -0.54 -5.91 17.52
N LEU A 254 0.69 -5.44 17.76
CA LEU A 254 1.11 -4.89 19.05
C LEU A 254 0.36 -3.61 19.44
N GLN A 255 0.00 -2.76 18.47
CA GLN A 255 -0.80 -1.56 18.71
C GLN A 255 -2.22 -1.86 19.23
N GLY A 256 -2.68 -3.12 19.08
CA GLY A 256 -3.99 -3.59 19.51
C GLY A 256 -4.92 -3.98 18.36
N GLY A 257 -4.37 -4.13 17.15
CA GLY A 257 -5.12 -4.39 15.92
C GLY A 257 -6.01 -3.22 15.51
N ILE A 258 -6.43 -3.22 14.25
CA ILE A 258 -7.59 -2.44 13.83
C ILE A 258 -8.76 -3.03 14.61
N LYS A 259 -9.44 -2.22 15.45
CA LYS A 259 -10.60 -2.61 16.29
C LYS A 259 -11.54 -3.55 15.52
N GLN A 260 -11.27 -4.84 15.54
CA GLN A 260 -12.18 -5.82 14.99
C GLN A 260 -13.31 -5.85 15.99
N VAL A 261 -14.46 -5.36 15.52
CA VAL A 261 -15.75 -5.52 16.14
C VAL A 261 -15.79 -6.89 16.80
N VAL A 262 -15.94 -6.86 18.13
CA VAL A 262 -16.20 -7.98 19.02
C VAL A 262 -16.53 -9.25 18.24
N SER A 263 -15.56 -10.14 18.06
CA SER A 263 -15.87 -11.49 17.62
C SER A 263 -16.67 -12.13 18.74
N VAL A 264 -17.98 -12.23 18.54
CA VAL A 264 -18.88 -13.02 19.37
C VAL A 264 -18.55 -14.48 19.07
N CYS A 265 -17.49 -14.97 19.70
CA CYS A 265 -17.32 -16.39 19.91
C CYS A 265 -18.36 -16.78 20.97
N VAL A 266 -19.36 -17.54 20.55
CA VAL A 266 -20.43 -18.07 21.41
C VAL A 266 -19.84 -18.61 22.71
N GLY A 267 -20.17 -17.98 23.84
CA GLY A 267 -20.07 -18.59 25.17
C GLY A 267 -19.34 -17.83 26.28
N LYS A 268 -18.34 -16.96 26.02
CA LYS A 268 -17.68 -16.17 27.09
C LYS A 268 -17.17 -14.83 26.57
N THR A 269 -17.73 -13.72 27.07
CA THR A 269 -17.22 -12.36 26.87
C THR A 269 -15.81 -12.26 27.49
N ARG A 270 -14.77 -12.43 26.67
CA ARG A 270 -13.38 -12.21 27.09
C ARG A 270 -13.09 -10.72 27.01
N THR A 271 -13.03 -10.04 28.16
CA THR A 271 -12.54 -8.67 28.25
C THR A 271 -11.03 -8.69 28.06
N PHE A 272 -10.58 -8.29 26.87
CA PHE A 272 -9.15 -8.14 26.61
C PHE A 272 -8.64 -6.88 27.30
N SER A 273 -7.53 -6.99 28.03
CA SER A 273 -6.77 -5.82 28.48
C SER A 273 -6.30 -5.07 27.23
N GLN A 274 -6.87 -3.89 26.98
CA GLN A 274 -6.47 -3.07 25.84
C GLN A 274 -4.96 -2.78 25.88
N THR A 275 -4.31 -2.78 24.72
CA THR A 275 -2.91 -2.37 24.60
C THR A 275 -2.68 -1.05 25.33
N PRO A 276 -1.67 -0.97 26.23
CA PRO A 276 -1.36 0.24 26.97
C PRO A 276 -1.18 1.45 26.06
N ALA A 277 -1.63 2.62 26.51
CA ALA A 277 -1.57 3.85 25.71
C ALA A 277 -0.14 4.21 25.28
N TRP A 278 0.86 3.97 26.15
CA TRP A 278 2.28 4.21 25.83
C TRP A 278 2.74 3.33 24.67
N LEU A 279 2.36 2.04 24.65
CA LEU A 279 2.77 1.11 23.60
C LEU A 279 2.05 1.43 22.29
N ARG A 280 0.75 1.75 22.36
CA ARG A 280 -0.04 2.18 21.21
C ARG A 280 0.56 3.41 20.52
N HIS A 281 0.99 4.39 21.32
CA HIS A 281 1.63 5.59 20.81
C HIS A 281 2.99 5.29 20.17
N ARG A 282 3.83 4.47 20.81
CA ARG A 282 5.15 4.08 20.27
C ARG A 282 5.06 3.22 19.01
N CYS A 283 4.17 2.23 18.97
CA CYS A 283 3.92 1.46 17.75
C CYS A 283 3.42 2.37 16.62
N GLY A 284 2.55 3.33 16.94
CA GLY A 284 2.11 4.35 15.99
C GLY A 284 3.26 5.20 15.45
N GLN A 285 4.21 5.61 16.30
CA GLN A 285 5.43 6.32 15.87
C GLN A 285 6.27 5.48 14.90
N LEU A 286 6.57 4.24 15.27
CA LEU A 286 7.37 3.34 14.44
C LEU A 286 6.69 3.05 13.09
N LEU A 287 5.35 2.91 13.07
CA LEU A 287 4.58 2.74 11.84
C LEU A 287 4.64 3.99 10.96
N SER A 288 4.47 5.19 11.52
CA SER A 288 4.62 6.46 10.78
C SER A 288 6.01 6.58 10.18
N GLU A 289 7.07 6.28 10.94
CA GLU A 289 8.45 6.33 10.44
C GLU A 289 8.69 5.34 9.28
N ARG A 290 7.98 4.20 9.23
CA ARG A 290 8.07 3.28 8.09
C ARG A 290 7.25 3.74 6.89
N LEU A 291 6.07 4.33 7.14
CA LEU A 291 5.23 4.89 6.09
C LEU A 291 5.93 6.04 5.34
N MET A 292 6.68 6.86 6.06
CA MET A 292 7.38 8.04 5.50
C MET A 292 8.71 7.70 4.80
N LYS A 293 9.20 6.46 4.88
CA LYS A 293 10.36 6.00 4.09
C LYS A 293 9.98 5.87 2.60
N PRO A 294 10.94 5.89 1.66
CA PRO A 294 10.66 5.60 0.25
C PRO A 294 10.08 4.19 0.12
N ASN A 295 9.05 4.03 -0.73
CA ASN A 295 8.23 2.81 -0.84
C ASN A 295 7.50 2.40 0.46
N GLY A 296 7.44 3.28 1.46
CA GLY A 296 6.78 3.03 2.74
C GLY A 296 5.28 2.78 2.59
N VAL A 297 4.62 3.49 1.69
CA VAL A 297 3.19 3.26 1.36
C VAL A 297 2.99 1.84 0.85
N GLN A 298 3.82 1.40 -0.11
CA GLN A 298 3.73 0.05 -0.66
C GLN A 298 3.94 -1.01 0.44
N VAL A 299 4.92 -0.80 1.31
CA VAL A 299 5.21 -1.69 2.45
C VAL A 299 3.99 -1.82 3.39
N VAL A 300 3.32 -0.71 3.70
CA VAL A 300 2.14 -0.70 4.57
C VAL A 300 0.97 -1.41 3.91
N VAL A 301 0.74 -1.15 2.61
CA VAL A 301 -0.30 -1.85 1.83
C VAL A 301 -0.04 -3.35 1.85
N ARG A 302 1.19 -3.80 1.58
CA ARG A 302 1.56 -5.23 1.64
C ARG A 302 1.33 -5.83 3.02
N GLY A 303 1.77 -5.16 4.08
CA GLY A 303 1.64 -5.66 5.45
C GLY A 303 0.18 -5.90 5.88
N ILE A 304 -0.75 -5.07 5.40
CA ILE A 304 -2.17 -5.15 5.76
C ILE A 304 -2.95 -6.05 4.80
N VAL A 305 -2.70 -5.95 3.49
CA VAL A 305 -3.49 -6.63 2.46
C VAL A 305 -3.01 -8.06 2.22
N GLU A 306 -1.70 -8.29 2.12
CA GLU A 306 -1.11 -9.61 1.86
C GLU A 306 -1.08 -10.49 3.13
N GLY A 307 -1.24 -9.89 4.32
CA GLY A 307 -1.01 -10.52 5.62
C GLY A 307 -2.07 -11.49 6.15
N ALA A 308 -3.17 -11.73 5.42
CA ALA A 308 -4.26 -12.60 5.84
C ALA A 308 -4.52 -13.71 4.82
N GLY A 309 -3.93 -14.88 5.03
CA GLY A 309 -4.39 -16.11 4.38
C GLY A 309 -4.22 -16.18 2.86
N ALA A 310 -3.32 -15.42 2.25
CA ALA A 310 -2.93 -15.56 0.84
C ALA A 310 -2.01 -16.78 0.60
N GLY A 311 -2.27 -17.89 1.30
CA GLY A 311 -1.86 -19.19 0.79
C GLY A 311 -2.63 -19.48 -0.50
N ILE A 312 -2.17 -20.48 -1.25
CA ILE A 312 -2.68 -20.98 -2.54
C ILE A 312 -4.20 -21.27 -2.56
N ALA A 313 -4.88 -21.21 -1.41
CA ALA A 313 -6.33 -21.28 -1.26
C ALA A 313 -6.98 -19.89 -1.05
N GLY A 314 -6.60 -18.90 -1.88
CA GLY A 314 -7.40 -17.69 -2.07
C GLY A 314 -8.75 -18.08 -2.66
N GLY A 315 -9.70 -18.44 -1.80
CA GLY A 315 -11.02 -18.87 -2.23
C GLY A 315 -11.64 -17.82 -3.13
N GLN A 316 -12.11 -18.23 -4.31
CA GLN A 316 -12.89 -17.40 -5.25
C GLN A 316 -14.28 -17.04 -4.69
N SER A 317 -14.42 -16.93 -3.38
CA SER A 317 -15.66 -16.59 -2.69
C SER A 317 -15.80 -15.07 -2.62
N ALA A 318 -17.01 -14.58 -2.84
CA ALA A 318 -17.37 -13.18 -2.66
C ALA A 318 -17.01 -12.64 -1.26
N GLU A 319 -16.94 -13.52 -0.25
CA GLU A 319 -16.58 -13.17 1.12
C GLU A 319 -15.08 -12.84 1.28
N ALA A 320 -14.20 -13.53 0.54
CA ALA A 320 -12.77 -13.22 0.50
C ALA A 320 -12.53 -11.88 -0.23
N ALA A 321 -13.23 -11.64 -1.34
CA ALA A 321 -13.18 -10.37 -2.06
C ALA A 321 -13.75 -9.19 -1.23
N ALA A 322 -14.79 -9.43 -0.42
CA ALA A 322 -15.35 -8.45 0.50
C ALA A 322 -14.42 -8.15 1.69
N ALA A 323 -13.73 -9.17 2.22
CA ALA A 323 -12.70 -8.99 3.23
C ALA A 323 -11.53 -8.16 2.70
N ASP A 324 -11.11 -8.39 1.45
CA ASP A 324 -10.05 -7.62 0.80
C ASP A 324 -10.44 -6.17 0.52
N TRP A 325 -11.71 -5.89 0.17
CA TRP A 325 -12.21 -4.51 0.07
C TRP A 325 -12.10 -3.76 1.40
N ARG A 326 -12.54 -4.38 2.50
CA ARG A 326 -12.50 -3.76 3.84
C ARG A 326 -11.07 -3.46 4.26
N LYS A 327 -10.13 -4.36 3.98
CA LYS A 327 -8.69 -4.11 4.20
C LYS A 327 -8.23 -2.89 3.40
N CYS A 328 -8.55 -2.82 2.11
CA CYS A 328 -8.16 -1.69 1.25
C CYS A 328 -8.72 -0.35 1.76
N ASP A 329 -9.98 -0.33 2.18
CA ASP A 329 -10.63 0.87 2.75
C ASP A 329 -9.97 1.32 4.06
N ILE A 330 -9.60 0.37 4.92
CA ILE A 330 -8.88 0.69 6.16
C ILE A 330 -7.50 1.29 5.83
N VAL A 331 -6.76 0.70 4.90
CA VAL A 331 -5.45 1.24 4.48
C VAL A 331 -5.63 2.65 3.91
N ALA A 332 -6.62 2.87 3.05
CA ALA A 332 -6.88 4.18 2.47
C ALA A 332 -7.18 5.24 3.54
N ARG A 333 -7.97 4.90 4.56
CA ARG A 333 -8.22 5.79 5.71
C ARG A 333 -6.96 6.07 6.52
N ILE A 334 -6.10 5.08 6.72
CA ILE A 334 -4.81 5.26 7.40
C ILE A 334 -3.94 6.22 6.59
N LEU A 335 -3.82 6.02 5.27
CA LEU A 335 -2.99 6.85 4.39
C LEU A 335 -3.52 8.28 4.25
N ALA A 336 -4.84 8.47 4.25
CA ALA A 336 -5.46 9.80 4.20
C ALA A 336 -5.35 10.56 5.53
N SER A 337 -5.20 9.84 6.65
CA SER A 337 -5.09 10.45 7.98
C SER A 337 -3.64 10.87 8.27
N CYS A 338 -3.37 12.17 8.27
CA CYS A 338 -2.04 12.67 8.63
C CYS A 338 -1.67 12.27 10.07
N PRO A 339 -0.51 11.61 10.29
CA PRO A 339 -0.06 11.27 11.63
C PRO A 339 0.14 12.51 12.51
N GLN A 340 -0.23 12.43 13.79
CA GLN A 340 -0.05 13.51 14.78
C GLN A 340 1.43 13.89 15.01
N GLN A 341 2.36 13.05 14.57
CA GLN A 341 3.80 13.27 14.72
C GLN A 341 4.41 14.08 13.58
N CYS A 342 3.68 14.26 12.47
CA CYS A 342 4.12 15.10 11.37
C CYS A 342 3.98 16.57 11.78
N LEU A 343 5.09 17.31 11.69
CA LEU A 343 5.13 18.74 12.04
C LEU A 343 4.29 19.60 11.07
N SER A 344 4.08 19.12 9.85
CA SER A 344 3.29 19.77 8.81
C SER A 344 2.52 18.74 8.00
N VAL A 345 1.26 19.04 7.71
CA VAL A 345 0.41 18.26 6.80
C VAL A 345 0.95 18.34 5.36
N GLU A 346 1.51 19.48 4.96
CA GLU A 346 2.07 19.64 3.62
C GLU A 346 3.28 18.73 3.38
N GLU A 347 4.16 18.60 4.38
CA GLU A 347 5.34 17.72 4.27
C GLU A 347 4.92 16.24 4.17
N TYR A 348 3.84 15.85 4.87
CA TYR A 348 3.27 14.52 4.75
C TYR A 348 2.76 14.25 3.32
N TYR A 349 1.97 15.17 2.76
CA TYR A 349 1.45 15.04 1.39
C TYR A 349 2.59 15.01 0.36
N ARG A 350 3.62 15.86 0.53
CA ARG A 350 4.80 15.88 -0.35
C ARG A 350 5.51 14.53 -0.42
N GLN A 351 5.57 13.77 0.68
CA GLN A 351 6.26 12.47 0.74
C GLN A 351 5.35 11.29 0.36
N VAL A 352 4.07 11.32 0.72
CA VAL A 352 3.14 10.19 0.54
C VAL A 352 2.46 10.21 -0.83
N CYS A 353 2.08 11.39 -1.35
CA CYS A 353 1.35 11.49 -2.61
C CYS A 353 2.09 10.88 -3.82
N PRO A 354 3.41 11.10 -4.03
CA PRO A 354 4.13 10.45 -5.11
C PRO A 354 4.09 8.92 -5.01
N GLN A 355 4.24 8.38 -3.80
CA GLN A 355 4.17 6.94 -3.56
C GLN A 355 2.77 6.36 -3.81
N VAL A 356 1.70 7.14 -3.57
CA VAL A 356 0.33 6.75 -3.92
C VAL A 356 0.16 6.66 -5.43
N LEU A 357 0.78 7.55 -6.22
CA LEU A 357 0.77 7.47 -7.69
C LEU A 357 1.54 6.24 -8.20
N GLU A 358 2.65 5.89 -7.57
CA GLU A 358 3.42 4.68 -7.90
C GLU A 358 2.58 3.39 -7.76
N LEU A 359 1.58 3.36 -6.86
CA LEU A 359 0.70 2.20 -6.69
C LEU A 359 -0.12 1.86 -7.95
N PHE A 360 -0.44 2.86 -8.80
CA PHE A 360 -1.15 2.62 -10.06
C PHE A 360 -0.29 1.91 -11.12
N HIS A 361 1.03 1.91 -10.93
CA HIS A 361 2.03 1.40 -11.87
C HIS A 361 2.57 0.01 -11.49
N ILE A 362 2.05 -0.62 -10.45
CA ILE A 362 2.46 -1.96 -10.03
C ILE A 362 2.06 -2.98 -11.09
N LYS A 363 3.07 -3.63 -11.71
CA LYS A 363 2.90 -4.57 -12.83
C LYS A 363 2.45 -5.97 -12.45
N ASP A 364 2.48 -6.31 -11.15
CA ASP A 364 2.11 -7.65 -10.68
C ASP A 364 0.60 -7.88 -10.79
N LYS A 365 0.18 -8.78 -11.68
CA LYS A 365 -1.24 -9.04 -12.00
C LYS A 365 -2.07 -9.50 -10.78
N LEU A 366 -1.46 -10.17 -9.81
CA LEU A 366 -2.17 -10.72 -8.66
C LEU A 366 -2.52 -9.64 -7.64
N THR A 367 -1.60 -8.70 -7.42
CA THR A 367 -1.75 -7.66 -6.39
C THR A 367 -2.17 -6.31 -6.97
N ALA A 368 -1.95 -6.05 -8.27
CA ALA A 368 -2.24 -4.77 -8.94
C ALA A 368 -3.65 -4.26 -8.66
N ARG A 369 -4.66 -5.15 -8.69
CA ARG A 369 -6.05 -4.77 -8.40
C ARG A 369 -6.23 -4.22 -6.98
N GLN A 370 -5.58 -4.83 -5.99
CA GLN A 370 -5.67 -4.39 -4.60
C GLN A 370 -4.92 -3.07 -4.41
N PHE A 371 -3.73 -2.92 -5.01
CA PHE A 371 -2.95 -1.69 -4.96
C PHE A 371 -3.66 -0.52 -5.63
N GLN A 372 -4.18 -0.70 -6.85
CA GLN A 372 -4.97 0.30 -7.56
C GLN A 372 -6.18 0.73 -6.73
N ARG A 373 -6.87 -0.24 -6.10
CA ARG A 373 -8.03 0.04 -5.25
C ARG A 373 -7.68 0.87 -4.03
N VAL A 374 -6.58 0.55 -3.34
CA VAL A 374 -6.08 1.36 -2.23
C VAL A 374 -5.72 2.76 -2.71
N ALA A 375 -5.02 2.88 -3.85
CA ALA A 375 -4.62 4.15 -4.42
C ALA A 375 -5.84 5.04 -4.73
N THR A 376 -6.86 4.50 -5.41
CA THR A 376 -8.10 5.24 -5.72
C THR A 376 -8.83 5.67 -4.46
N MET A 377 -9.00 4.78 -3.47
CA MET A 377 -9.69 5.14 -2.22
C MET A 377 -8.91 6.17 -1.42
N THR A 378 -7.58 6.05 -1.35
CA THR A 378 -6.71 7.01 -0.68
C THR A 378 -6.82 8.38 -1.33
N PHE A 379 -6.75 8.42 -2.67
CA PHE A 379 -6.94 9.65 -3.45
C PHE A 379 -8.30 10.29 -3.13
N LEU A 380 -9.39 9.52 -3.17
CA LEU A 380 -10.74 10.04 -2.89
C LEU A 380 -10.87 10.57 -1.46
N SER A 381 -10.28 9.91 -0.48
CA SER A 381 -10.25 10.39 0.90
C SER A 381 -9.41 11.66 1.04
N MET A 382 -8.24 11.75 0.40
CA MET A 382 -7.38 12.94 0.42
C MET A 382 -8.05 14.15 -0.23
N VAL A 383 -8.75 13.98 -1.36
CA VAL A 383 -9.53 15.06 -2.00
C VAL A 383 -10.61 15.61 -1.06
N LYS A 384 -11.25 14.74 -0.28
CA LYS A 384 -12.31 15.15 0.67
C LYS A 384 -11.76 15.89 1.88
N GLU A 385 -10.61 15.46 2.41
CA GLU A 385 -10.03 16.04 3.63
C GLU A 385 -9.23 17.32 3.35
N GLN A 386 -8.41 17.36 2.29
CA GLN A 386 -7.52 18.48 1.94
C GLN A 386 -7.44 18.68 0.42
N PRO A 387 -8.40 19.40 -0.19
CA PRO A 387 -8.48 19.54 -1.65
C PRO A 387 -7.30 20.32 -2.25
N GLU A 388 -6.82 21.38 -1.58
CA GLU A 388 -5.74 22.24 -2.08
C GLU A 388 -4.39 21.50 -2.17
N LEU A 389 -4.03 20.74 -1.13
CA LEU A 389 -2.81 19.94 -1.12
C LEU A 389 -2.91 18.76 -2.09
N THR A 390 -4.09 18.16 -2.21
CA THR A 390 -4.34 17.07 -3.16
C THR A 390 -4.25 17.57 -4.60
N ASP A 391 -4.75 18.77 -4.90
CA ASP A 391 -4.55 19.41 -6.21
C ASP A 391 -3.07 19.56 -6.52
N LYS A 392 -2.30 20.12 -5.58
CA LYS A 392 -0.87 20.39 -5.73
C LYS A 392 0.00 19.13 -5.88
N TYR A 393 -0.22 18.11 -5.06
CA TYR A 393 0.69 16.96 -4.93
C TYR A 393 0.18 15.66 -5.58
N LEU A 394 -1.10 15.55 -5.95
CA LEU A 394 -1.64 14.38 -6.65
C LEU A 394 -2.20 14.75 -8.02
N LEU A 395 -3.11 15.73 -8.10
CA LEU A 395 -3.83 16.02 -9.35
C LEU A 395 -2.93 16.67 -10.41
N LYS A 396 -2.18 17.71 -10.03
CA LYS A 396 -1.25 18.41 -10.95
C LYS A 396 -0.16 17.48 -11.48
N PRO A 397 0.53 16.65 -10.67
CA PRO A 397 1.50 15.69 -11.20
C PRO A 397 0.87 14.65 -12.12
N LEU A 398 -0.31 14.13 -11.78
CA LEU A 398 -1.03 13.15 -12.60
C LEU A 398 -1.44 13.74 -13.95
N LEU A 399 -1.89 15.00 -13.97
CA LEU A 399 -2.30 15.71 -15.18
C LEU A 399 -1.17 16.49 -15.86
N ALA A 400 0.07 16.44 -15.33
CA ALA A 400 1.16 17.28 -15.81
C ALA A 400 1.39 17.17 -17.32
N PRO A 401 1.41 15.97 -17.94
CA PRO A 401 1.57 15.84 -19.39
C PRO A 401 0.45 16.54 -20.17
N LEU A 402 -0.79 16.49 -19.68
CA LEU A 402 -1.93 17.17 -20.30
C LEU A 402 -1.90 18.67 -20.07
N ILE A 403 -1.52 19.13 -18.86
CA ILE A 403 -1.38 20.57 -18.55
C ILE A 403 -0.27 21.18 -19.42
N CYS A 404 0.84 20.48 -19.62
CA CYS A 404 1.90 20.91 -20.55
C CYS A 404 1.38 21.08 -21.99
N CYS A 405 0.43 20.25 -22.41
CA CYS A 405 -0.23 20.42 -23.71
C CYS A 405 -1.16 21.65 -23.76
N LEU A 406 -1.60 22.18 -22.61
CA LEU A 406 -2.54 23.30 -22.50
C LEU A 406 -1.84 24.66 -22.27
N ASP A 407 -0.77 24.68 -21.47
CA ASP A 407 -0.07 25.90 -21.01
C ASP A 407 1.08 26.34 -21.94
N ILE A 408 0.98 26.06 -23.25
CA ILE A 408 1.99 26.39 -24.26
C ILE A 408 1.93 27.90 -24.62
N LYS A 409 2.08 28.77 -23.62
CA LYS A 409 1.98 30.22 -23.82
C LYS A 409 3.32 30.90 -24.09
N ASP A 410 4.46 30.46 -23.54
CA ASP A 410 5.72 31.16 -23.77
C ASP A 410 6.94 30.21 -23.67
N VAL A 411 7.19 29.40 -24.71
CA VAL A 411 8.52 28.77 -24.87
C VAL A 411 9.33 29.59 -25.87
N GLU A 412 9.74 30.79 -25.45
CA GLU A 412 10.83 31.55 -26.09
C GLU A 412 12.16 30.78 -25.91
N GLY A 413 12.32 29.67 -26.64
CA GLY A 413 13.52 28.83 -26.52
C GLY A 413 13.54 27.53 -27.31
N CYS A 414 12.41 27.00 -27.79
CA CYS A 414 12.39 25.80 -28.65
C CYS A 414 12.71 26.19 -30.11
N SER A 415 13.98 26.48 -30.39
CA SER A 415 14.47 26.82 -31.74
C SER A 415 14.73 25.59 -32.64
N GLN A 416 14.18 24.43 -32.30
CA GLN A 416 14.36 23.19 -33.09
C GLN A 416 12.99 22.67 -33.52
N MET A 417 12.69 22.83 -34.82
CA MET A 417 11.54 22.18 -35.46
C MET A 417 11.63 20.65 -35.25
N GLY A 418 10.48 19.99 -35.04
CA GLY A 418 10.43 18.55 -34.79
C GLY A 418 10.77 18.10 -33.35
N ALA A 419 11.07 19.02 -32.42
CA ALA A 419 11.32 18.65 -31.03
C ALA A 419 10.05 18.07 -30.36
N VAL A 420 10.22 16.95 -29.66
CA VAL A 420 9.17 16.30 -28.86
C VAL A 420 9.06 17.04 -27.52
N ILE A 421 7.88 17.56 -27.22
CA ILE A 421 7.60 18.34 -26.00
C ILE A 421 7.05 17.44 -24.91
N VAL A 422 6.23 16.47 -25.31
CA VAL A 422 5.71 15.43 -24.44
C VAL A 422 5.82 14.11 -25.17
N GLU A 423 6.48 13.15 -24.52
CA GLU A 423 6.71 11.82 -25.06
C GLU A 423 5.42 10.99 -25.07
N GLU A 424 5.36 10.03 -26.00
CA GLU A 424 4.24 9.11 -26.15
C GLU A 424 3.95 8.32 -24.86
N SER A 425 5.02 7.87 -24.19
CA SER A 425 4.92 7.08 -22.97
C SER A 425 4.33 7.89 -21.80
N GLU A 426 4.64 9.18 -21.70
CA GLU A 426 4.14 10.06 -20.64
C GLU A 426 2.64 10.36 -20.82
N LEU A 427 2.21 10.64 -22.05
CA LEU A 427 0.79 10.83 -22.37
C LEU A 427 0.00 9.55 -22.18
N THR A 428 0.52 8.41 -22.64
CA THR A 428 -0.14 7.12 -22.49
C THR A 428 -0.29 6.75 -21.01
N CYS A 429 0.77 6.90 -20.20
CA CYS A 429 0.68 6.66 -18.76
C CYS A 429 -0.30 7.60 -18.06
N CYS A 430 -0.32 8.89 -18.42
CA CYS A 430 -1.26 9.87 -17.87
C CYS A 430 -2.72 9.46 -18.15
N VAL A 431 -3.02 9.12 -19.40
CA VAL A 431 -4.37 8.68 -19.79
C VAL A 431 -4.75 7.36 -19.13
N ASP A 432 -3.82 6.40 -19.06
CA ASP A 432 -4.02 5.12 -18.38
C ASP A 432 -4.27 5.30 -16.87
N ASP A 433 -3.62 6.25 -16.22
CA ASP A 433 -3.82 6.50 -14.79
C ASP A 433 -5.14 7.22 -14.51
N ILE A 434 -5.53 8.17 -15.37
CA ILE A 434 -6.88 8.75 -15.35
C ILE A 434 -7.91 7.63 -15.56
N TYR A 435 -7.65 6.72 -16.49
CA TYR A 435 -8.51 5.59 -16.76
C TYR A 435 -8.63 4.65 -15.56
N LYS A 436 -7.51 4.19 -14.97
CA LYS A 436 -7.50 3.34 -13.77
C LYS A 436 -8.23 4.01 -12.60
N LYS A 437 -8.14 5.34 -12.49
CA LYS A 437 -8.89 6.14 -11.52
C LYS A 437 -10.40 6.12 -11.81
N CYS A 438 -10.81 6.35 -13.06
CA CYS A 438 -12.21 6.34 -13.50
C CYS A 438 -12.84 4.94 -13.44
N PHE A 439 -12.07 3.88 -13.71
CA PHE A 439 -12.53 2.49 -13.72
C PHE A 439 -13.16 2.05 -12.40
N PHE A 440 -12.69 2.57 -11.26
CA PHE A 440 -13.28 2.29 -9.94
C PHE A 440 -14.48 3.18 -9.57
N LEU A 441 -14.77 4.23 -10.36
CA LEU A 441 -15.92 5.14 -10.17
C LEU A 441 -17.17 4.74 -10.99
N SER A 442 -17.15 3.56 -11.60
CA SER A 442 -18.15 3.00 -12.54
C SER A 442 -17.92 3.40 -13.99
N ILE A 443 -18.06 2.36 -14.82
CA ILE A 443 -18.12 2.30 -16.29
C ILE A 443 -16.75 2.03 -16.94
N SER A 444 -16.85 1.14 -17.92
CA SER A 444 -15.85 0.36 -18.60
C SER A 444 -15.69 0.86 -20.04
N SER A 445 -14.47 0.68 -20.57
CA SER A 445 -13.99 1.04 -21.92
C SER A 445 -13.49 2.50 -22.10
N GLY A 446 -12.80 2.80 -23.22
CA GLY A 446 -11.70 3.78 -23.37
C GLY A 446 -12.01 5.29 -23.21
N CYS A 447 -11.18 6.16 -23.79
CA CYS A 447 -11.29 7.63 -23.67
C CYS A 447 -12.69 8.17 -23.99
N GLN A 448 -13.43 7.49 -24.87
CA GLN A 448 -14.83 7.78 -25.19
C GLN A 448 -15.73 7.74 -23.94
N ASP A 449 -15.58 6.76 -23.05
CA ASP A 449 -16.43 6.64 -21.87
C ASP A 449 -16.13 7.69 -20.81
N ILE A 450 -14.88 8.18 -20.75
CA ILE A 450 -14.51 9.33 -19.90
C ILE A 450 -15.27 10.58 -20.36
N ILE A 451 -15.30 10.83 -21.68
CA ILE A 451 -16.01 11.98 -22.25
C ILE A 451 -17.52 11.80 -22.06
N LEU A 452 -18.06 10.60 -22.30
CA LEU A 452 -19.48 10.30 -22.07
C LEU A 452 -19.87 10.53 -20.60
N TRP A 453 -19.08 10.01 -19.65
CA TRP A 453 -19.31 10.23 -18.23
C TRP A 453 -19.25 11.72 -17.88
N PHE A 454 -18.25 12.46 -18.39
CA PHE A 454 -18.13 13.90 -18.16
C PHE A 454 -19.37 14.64 -18.68
N LEU A 455 -19.82 14.35 -19.90
CA LEU A 455 -21.00 15.00 -20.49
C LEU A 455 -22.29 14.65 -19.74
N GLN A 456 -22.42 13.44 -19.22
CA GLN A 456 -23.57 13.01 -18.42
C GLN A 456 -23.60 13.59 -17.00
N LYS A 457 -22.44 13.91 -16.42
CA LYS A 457 -22.32 14.38 -15.03
C LYS A 457 -22.09 15.88 -14.88
N SER A 458 -21.67 16.55 -15.94
CA SER A 458 -21.43 18.00 -15.93
C SER A 458 -22.74 18.78 -15.97
N GLU A 459 -22.69 20.04 -15.54
CA GLU A 459 -23.81 20.95 -15.71
C GLU A 459 -24.12 21.13 -17.21
N PRO A 460 -25.41 21.21 -17.61
CA PRO A 460 -25.82 21.35 -19.01
C PRO A 460 -25.05 22.43 -19.82
N PRO A 461 -24.78 23.66 -19.31
CA PRO A 461 -24.04 24.66 -20.08
C PRO A 461 -22.58 24.27 -20.34
N VAL A 462 -21.93 23.57 -19.41
CA VAL A 462 -20.53 23.13 -19.56
C VAL A 462 -20.45 21.98 -20.55
N ALA A 463 -21.37 21.01 -20.46
CA ALA A 463 -21.47 19.92 -21.41
C ALA A 463 -21.73 20.44 -22.84
N MET A 464 -22.62 21.43 -22.98
CA MET A 464 -22.91 22.09 -24.25
C MET A 464 -21.69 22.81 -24.84
N LEU A 465 -20.92 23.51 -24.00
CA LEU A 465 -19.70 24.19 -24.43
C LEU A 465 -18.65 23.21 -24.93
N VAL A 466 -18.46 22.08 -24.23
CA VAL A 466 -17.53 21.03 -24.65
C VAL A 466 -17.99 20.36 -25.95
N LEU A 467 -19.29 20.10 -26.13
CA LEU A 467 -19.82 19.59 -27.40
C LEU A 467 -19.59 20.57 -28.56
N LYS A 468 -19.80 21.88 -28.34
CA LYS A 468 -19.50 22.91 -29.34
C LYS A 468 -18.01 22.96 -29.70
N GLN A 469 -17.11 22.75 -28.73
CA GLN A 469 -15.67 22.68 -28.96
C GLN A 469 -15.26 21.41 -29.73
N LEU A 470 -15.82 20.25 -29.38
CA LEU A 470 -15.59 18.99 -30.09
C LEU A 470 -16.12 19.05 -31.53
N ALA A 471 -17.20 19.78 -31.77
CA ALA A 471 -17.78 20.02 -33.08
C ALA A 471 -17.05 21.10 -33.90
N GLY A 472 -16.10 21.84 -33.31
CA GLY A 472 -15.43 22.96 -33.97
C GLY A 472 -16.31 24.22 -34.17
N LEU A 473 -17.46 24.31 -33.50
CA LEU A 473 -18.42 25.42 -33.60
C LEU A 473 -18.14 26.58 -32.64
N ALA A 474 -17.41 26.31 -31.56
CA ALA A 474 -16.88 27.36 -30.69
C ALA A 474 -15.43 27.62 -31.10
N GLN A 475 -15.00 28.90 -31.12
CA GLN A 475 -13.57 29.22 -31.15
C GLN A 475 -12.91 28.37 -30.08
N SER A 476 -11.91 27.57 -30.49
CA SER A 476 -11.10 26.85 -29.53
C SER A 476 -10.66 27.84 -28.47
N SER A 477 -10.65 27.44 -27.20
CA SER A 477 -9.76 28.05 -26.23
C SER A 477 -8.37 28.25 -26.87
N PRO A 478 -7.51 29.17 -26.37
CA PRO A 478 -6.28 29.63 -27.03
C PRO A 478 -5.15 28.57 -27.12
N VAL A 479 -5.49 27.29 -27.33
CA VAL A 479 -4.69 26.10 -27.08
C VAL A 479 -4.13 25.49 -28.37
N LYS A 480 -4.61 25.89 -29.56
CA LYS A 480 -3.84 25.61 -30.79
C LYS A 480 -2.88 26.77 -31.03
N ASN A 481 -1.76 26.78 -30.30
CA ASN A 481 -0.65 27.61 -30.70
C ASN A 481 -0.15 27.07 -32.07
N PRO A 482 -0.12 27.90 -33.14
CA PRO A 482 0.11 27.45 -34.53
C PRO A 482 1.45 26.74 -34.78
N LEU A 483 2.32 26.70 -33.77
CA LEU A 483 3.64 26.08 -33.78
C LEU A 483 3.67 24.61 -33.30
N TYR A 484 2.55 24.01 -32.88
CA TYR A 484 2.55 22.65 -32.29
C TYR A 484 1.44 21.77 -32.85
N HIS A 485 1.72 20.47 -33.01
CA HIS A 485 0.73 19.47 -33.43
C HIS A 485 0.97 18.12 -32.76
N PHE A 486 -0.10 17.34 -32.62
CA PHE A 486 -0.01 15.96 -32.17
C PHE A 486 0.38 15.07 -33.37
N THR A 487 1.32 14.16 -33.16
CA THR A 487 1.75 13.15 -34.15
C THR A 487 1.67 11.75 -33.57
N ALA A 488 1.62 10.75 -34.45
CA ALA A 488 1.75 9.37 -34.05
C ALA A 488 3.15 9.11 -33.49
N GLY A 489 3.20 8.46 -32.32
CA GLY A 489 4.42 7.96 -31.72
C GLY A 489 4.83 6.61 -32.30
N SER A 490 6.06 6.19 -32.01
CA SER A 490 6.63 4.94 -32.54
C SER A 490 6.02 3.67 -31.95
N GLU A 491 5.37 3.76 -30.79
CA GLU A 491 4.73 2.61 -30.12
C GLU A 491 3.21 2.54 -30.36
N GLY A 492 2.66 3.42 -31.22
CA GLY A 492 1.24 3.43 -31.63
C GLY A 492 0.33 4.41 -30.89
N GLY A 493 0.88 5.23 -29.99
CA GLY A 493 0.24 6.29 -29.23
C GLY A 493 0.47 7.69 -29.83
N VAL A 494 0.31 8.73 -29.00
CA VAL A 494 0.32 10.14 -29.44
C VAL A 494 1.44 10.91 -28.74
N LYS A 495 2.20 11.71 -29.50
CA LYS A 495 3.22 12.65 -28.99
C LYS A 495 2.93 14.08 -29.44
N LEU A 496 3.41 15.08 -28.70
CA LEU A 496 3.28 16.49 -29.06
C LEU A 496 4.60 17.00 -29.65
N THR A 497 4.57 17.51 -30.88
CA THR A 497 5.77 17.98 -31.62
C THR A 497 5.63 19.42 -32.10
N VAL A 498 6.76 20.11 -32.24
CA VAL A 498 6.84 21.41 -32.92
C VAL A 498 6.60 21.22 -34.42
N LYS A 499 5.64 21.97 -34.97
CA LYS A 499 5.19 21.91 -36.36
C LYS A 499 6.36 22.15 -37.32
N GLU A 500 6.66 21.13 -38.11
CA GLU A 500 7.53 21.26 -39.28
C GLU A 500 6.76 22.00 -40.39
N THR A 501 7.44 22.90 -41.10
CA THR A 501 6.86 23.52 -42.29
C THR A 501 6.74 22.46 -43.38
N VAL A 502 5.55 21.85 -43.48
CA VAL A 502 5.20 20.95 -44.58
C VAL A 502 5.31 21.75 -45.88
N SER A 503 6.10 21.24 -46.83
CA SER A 503 6.45 21.92 -48.08
C SER A 503 5.35 21.82 -49.16
N ASP A 504 4.35 20.95 -48.98
CA ASP A 504 3.30 20.69 -49.98
C ASP A 504 1.93 21.16 -49.49
N GLU A 505 1.37 22.18 -50.14
CA GLU A 505 0.08 22.77 -49.82
C GLU A 505 -1.09 21.77 -50.02
N ASP A 506 -0.98 20.86 -50.98
CA ASP A 506 -2.01 19.87 -51.31
C ASP A 506 -2.16 18.77 -50.23
N GLU A 507 -1.04 18.29 -49.67
CA GLU A 507 -1.05 17.34 -48.55
C GLU A 507 -1.68 17.98 -47.30
N THR A 508 -1.39 19.27 -47.05
CA THR A 508 -1.99 19.99 -45.92
C THR A 508 -3.50 20.16 -46.06
N LEU A 509 -4.01 20.33 -47.29
CA LEU A 509 -5.43 20.45 -47.56
C LEU A 509 -6.14 19.10 -47.36
N TYR A 510 -5.54 18.01 -47.84
CA TYR A 510 -6.07 16.66 -47.68
C TYR A 510 -6.10 16.21 -46.20
N GLU A 511 -5.04 16.49 -45.45
CA GLU A 511 -5.00 16.24 -44.00
C GLU A 511 -6.07 17.03 -43.24
N LYS A 512 -6.31 18.30 -43.62
CA LYS A 512 -7.36 19.11 -43.01
C LYS A 512 -8.75 18.52 -43.24
N VAL A 513 -9.13 18.27 -44.49
CA VAL A 513 -10.47 17.77 -44.86
C VAL A 513 -10.73 16.39 -44.24
N SER A 514 -9.74 15.49 -44.27
CA SER A 514 -9.86 14.17 -43.64
C SER A 514 -9.99 14.27 -42.12
N SER A 515 -9.24 15.16 -41.47
CA SER A 515 -9.33 15.36 -40.01
C SER A 515 -10.68 15.93 -39.56
N GLU A 516 -11.30 16.77 -40.37
CA GLU A 516 -12.61 17.38 -40.10
C GLU A 516 -13.73 16.37 -40.29
N GLN A 517 -13.70 15.60 -41.38
CA GLN A 517 -14.65 14.51 -41.61
C GLN A 517 -14.57 13.46 -40.48
N TRP A 518 -13.35 13.09 -40.07
CA TRP A 518 -13.15 12.17 -38.95
C TRP A 518 -13.70 12.72 -37.63
N ARG A 519 -13.48 14.01 -37.34
CA ARG A 519 -13.99 14.69 -36.14
C ARG A 519 -15.51 14.62 -36.08
N ILE A 520 -16.19 14.88 -37.19
CA ILE A 520 -17.66 14.84 -37.29
C ILE A 520 -18.18 13.42 -37.05
N GLU A 521 -17.53 12.41 -37.62
CA GLU A 521 -17.93 11.00 -37.42
C GLU A 521 -17.73 10.55 -35.96
N CYS A 522 -16.61 10.94 -35.32
CA CYS A 522 -16.38 10.69 -33.91
C CYS A 522 -17.43 11.37 -33.02
N LEU A 523 -17.79 12.63 -33.31
CA LEU A 523 -18.82 13.35 -32.57
C LEU A 523 -20.18 12.68 -32.74
N ALA A 524 -20.53 12.27 -33.95
CA ALA A 524 -21.78 11.57 -34.21
C ALA A 524 -21.83 10.23 -33.46
N GLN A 525 -20.73 9.47 -33.44
CA GLN A 525 -20.66 8.25 -32.65
C GLN A 525 -20.81 8.53 -31.15
N LEU A 526 -20.19 9.59 -30.64
CA LEU A 526 -20.33 10.00 -29.25
C LEU A 526 -21.77 10.39 -28.88
N LEU A 527 -22.43 11.20 -29.71
CA LEU A 527 -23.82 11.62 -29.52
C LEU A 527 -24.81 10.44 -29.58
N SER A 528 -24.50 9.39 -30.34
CA SER A 528 -25.31 8.16 -30.36
C SER A 528 -25.32 7.40 -29.04
N ASN A 529 -24.25 7.51 -28.26
CA ASN A 529 -24.16 6.88 -26.94
C ASN A 529 -24.74 7.77 -25.82
N LEU A 530 -25.12 9.02 -26.13
CA LEU A 530 -25.77 9.97 -25.22
C LEU A 530 -27.31 9.98 -25.33
N GLN A 531 -27.91 9.05 -26.08
CA GLN A 531 -29.35 9.06 -26.43
C GLN A 531 -30.33 9.09 -25.25
N GLU A 532 -29.92 8.69 -24.04
CA GLU A 532 -30.77 8.80 -22.84
C GLU A 532 -30.82 10.22 -22.24
N SER A 533 -30.00 11.16 -22.73
CA SER A 533 -29.92 12.53 -22.23
C SER A 533 -30.48 13.54 -23.25
N ASN A 534 -31.17 14.57 -22.76
CA ASN A 534 -31.70 15.66 -23.61
C ASN A 534 -30.58 16.48 -24.32
N LEU A 535 -29.32 16.29 -23.92
CA LEU A 535 -28.15 17.00 -24.44
C LEU A 535 -27.99 16.90 -25.96
N THR A 536 -28.23 15.73 -26.56
CA THR A 536 -28.11 15.55 -28.02
C THR A 536 -29.16 16.38 -28.78
N GLY A 537 -30.38 16.47 -28.25
CA GLY A 537 -31.44 17.30 -28.81
C GLY A 537 -31.13 18.79 -28.64
N ASP A 538 -30.73 19.20 -27.44
CA ASP A 538 -30.37 20.59 -27.14
C ASP A 538 -29.21 21.07 -28.02
N PHE A 539 -28.21 20.21 -28.25
CA PHE A 539 -27.08 20.50 -29.11
C PHE A 539 -27.51 20.66 -30.58
N PHE A 540 -28.41 19.81 -31.06
CA PHE A 540 -28.98 19.93 -32.40
C PHE A 540 -29.74 21.25 -32.60
N ILE A 541 -30.55 21.66 -31.61
CA ILE A 541 -31.23 22.97 -31.65
C ILE A 541 -30.20 24.11 -31.71
N GLU A 542 -29.15 24.05 -30.91
CA GLU A 542 -28.10 25.07 -30.91
C GLU A 542 -27.38 25.16 -32.27
N CYS A 543 -27.14 24.02 -32.94
CA CYS A 543 -26.60 24.02 -34.31
C CYS A 543 -27.55 24.70 -35.30
N LEU A 544 -28.86 24.41 -35.22
CA LEU A 544 -29.88 25.05 -36.07
C LEU A 544 -30.01 26.55 -35.83
N LYS A 545 -29.93 27.00 -34.57
CA LYS A 545 -29.89 28.43 -34.23
C LYS A 545 -28.64 29.09 -34.82
N GLY A 546 -27.48 28.43 -34.72
CA GLY A 546 -26.23 28.89 -35.34
C GLY A 546 -26.37 29.09 -36.85
N LEU A 547 -26.96 28.11 -37.56
CA LEU A 547 -27.23 28.22 -38.99
C LEU A 547 -28.22 29.35 -39.32
N THR A 548 -29.26 29.54 -38.50
CA THR A 548 -30.25 30.61 -38.68
C THR A 548 -29.63 32.00 -38.50
N CYS A 549 -28.73 32.16 -37.52
CA CYS A 549 -27.97 33.39 -37.33
C CYS A 549 -27.05 33.68 -38.53
N LEU A 550 -26.33 32.66 -39.02
CA LEU A 550 -25.44 32.80 -40.19
C LEU A 550 -26.20 33.12 -41.48
N ALA A 551 -27.42 32.59 -41.64
CA ALA A 551 -28.30 32.92 -42.77
C ALA A 551 -28.84 34.36 -42.68
N GLY A 552 -29.21 34.84 -41.48
CA GLY A 552 -29.62 36.22 -41.26
C GLY A 552 -28.50 37.24 -41.52
N GLU A 553 -27.26 36.89 -41.17
CA GLU A 553 -26.08 37.71 -41.47
C GLU A 553 -25.76 37.77 -42.98
N MET A 554 -26.13 36.76 -43.77
CA MET A 554 -26.02 36.83 -45.25
C MET A 554 -27.05 37.79 -45.86
N ASP A 555 -28.28 37.83 -45.33
CA ASP A 555 -29.31 38.76 -45.78
C ASP A 555 -28.93 40.22 -45.46
N ASP A 556 -28.31 40.48 -44.29
CA ASP A 556 -27.84 41.82 -43.91
C ASP A 556 -26.59 42.28 -44.70
N ARG A 557 -25.76 41.35 -45.21
CA ARG A 557 -24.62 41.67 -46.10
C ARG A 557 -25.04 42.16 -47.48
N LEU A 558 -26.23 41.80 -47.96
CA LEU A 558 -26.79 42.38 -49.18
C LEU A 558 -27.27 43.83 -48.98
N ALA A 559 -27.40 44.29 -47.73
CA ALA A 559 -27.91 45.62 -47.39
C ALA A 559 -26.83 46.61 -46.91
N THR A 560 -25.67 46.17 -46.40
CA THR A 560 -24.65 47.10 -45.90
C THR A 560 -23.20 46.69 -46.19
N SER A 561 -22.55 47.45 -47.07
CA SER A 561 -21.09 47.54 -47.12
C SER A 561 -20.62 48.40 -45.94
N ARG A 562 -19.97 47.79 -44.94
CA ARG A 562 -18.68 48.24 -44.35
C ARG A 562 -18.33 47.54 -43.02
N THR A 563 -17.13 46.96 -43.05
CA THR A 563 -16.05 46.94 -42.03
C THR A 563 -16.30 46.42 -40.60
N ASN A 564 -15.38 45.52 -40.23
CA ASN A 564 -15.01 45.02 -38.90
C ASN A 564 -15.79 43.78 -38.41
N GLY A 565 -15.44 42.65 -38.99
CA GLY A 565 -15.70 41.29 -38.49
C GLY A 565 -14.62 40.36 -39.04
N LEU A 566 -14.46 39.16 -38.46
CA LEU A 566 -13.42 38.16 -38.75
C LEU A 566 -13.08 38.01 -40.25
N PRO A 567 -11.83 37.63 -40.60
CA PRO A 567 -11.45 37.45 -42.00
C PRO A 567 -12.42 36.48 -42.72
N GLU A 568 -12.84 36.85 -43.92
CA GLU A 568 -13.96 36.24 -44.66
C GLU A 568 -13.87 34.72 -44.82
N TRP A 569 -12.64 34.17 -44.84
CA TRP A 569 -12.39 32.73 -44.94
C TRP A 569 -12.69 31.95 -43.65
N GLU A 570 -12.47 32.53 -42.46
CA GLU A 570 -12.79 31.86 -41.17
C GLU A 570 -14.31 31.73 -40.97
N GLN A 571 -15.08 32.70 -41.46
CA GLN A 571 -16.54 32.66 -41.42
C GLN A 571 -17.11 31.65 -42.43
N GLN A 572 -16.51 31.52 -43.61
CA GLN A 572 -16.89 30.50 -44.60
C GLN A 572 -16.56 29.08 -44.11
N GLU A 573 -15.42 28.90 -43.45
CA GLU A 573 -15.01 27.63 -42.85
C GLU A 573 -16.00 27.20 -41.73
N GLN A 574 -16.38 28.12 -40.84
CA GLN A 574 -17.40 27.86 -39.82
C GLN A 574 -18.78 27.54 -40.41
N GLN A 575 -19.17 28.19 -41.50
CA GLN A 575 -20.42 27.90 -42.21
C GLN A 575 -20.43 26.47 -42.79
N LEU A 576 -19.34 26.07 -43.44
CA LEU A 576 -19.16 24.72 -43.99
C LEU A 576 -19.21 23.65 -42.90
N VAL A 577 -18.48 23.85 -41.80
CA VAL A 577 -18.49 22.92 -40.66
C VAL A 577 -19.89 22.80 -40.06
N THR A 578 -20.62 23.92 -39.91
CA THR A 578 -21.99 23.91 -39.36
C THR A 578 -22.96 23.16 -40.27
N LEU A 579 -22.89 23.37 -41.59
CA LEU A 579 -23.72 22.68 -42.57
C LEU A 579 -23.45 21.17 -42.60
N GLN A 580 -22.17 20.78 -42.64
CA GLN A 580 -21.74 19.39 -42.66
C GLN A 580 -22.15 18.65 -41.39
N LEU A 581 -22.03 19.32 -40.23
CA LEU A 581 -22.50 18.81 -38.95
C LEU A 581 -24.02 18.59 -38.94
N ILE A 582 -24.81 19.56 -39.40
CA ILE A 582 -26.27 19.45 -39.46
C ILE A 582 -26.70 18.33 -40.40
N ALA A 583 -26.02 18.15 -41.54
CA ALA A 583 -26.30 17.07 -42.48
C ALA A 583 -26.11 15.69 -41.81
N VAL A 584 -24.96 15.46 -41.15
CA VAL A 584 -24.66 14.19 -40.47
C VAL A 584 -25.60 13.96 -39.27
N LEU A 585 -25.94 15.01 -38.51
CA LEU A 585 -26.89 14.90 -37.40
C LEU A 585 -28.32 14.60 -37.88
N CYS A 586 -28.76 15.18 -38.99
CA CYS A 586 -30.07 14.90 -39.58
C CYS A 586 -30.14 13.46 -40.11
N GLU A 587 -29.06 12.97 -40.75
CA GLU A 587 -28.97 11.60 -41.25
C GLU A 587 -29.02 10.56 -40.11
N ARG A 588 -28.20 10.75 -39.06
CA ARG A 588 -28.08 9.77 -37.97
C ARG A 588 -29.13 9.88 -36.88
N PHE A 589 -29.61 11.09 -36.57
CA PHE A 589 -30.49 11.35 -35.41
C PHE A 589 -31.83 11.99 -35.77
N GLY A 590 -32.12 12.22 -37.05
CA GLY A 590 -33.36 12.86 -37.48
C GLY A 590 -34.60 12.23 -36.84
N HIS A 591 -34.70 10.91 -36.80
CA HIS A 591 -35.83 10.20 -36.20
C HIS A 591 -35.96 10.33 -34.66
N LEU A 592 -34.86 10.54 -33.94
CA LEU A 592 -34.83 10.62 -32.46
C LEU A 592 -35.11 12.04 -31.96
N VAL A 593 -34.51 13.05 -32.60
CA VAL A 593 -34.71 14.46 -32.26
C VAL A 593 -36.15 14.90 -32.57
N LEU A 594 -36.78 14.32 -33.62
CA LEU A 594 -38.14 14.62 -34.04
C LEU A 594 -39.25 14.04 -33.14
N ASN A 595 -38.92 13.19 -32.16
CA ASN A 595 -39.91 12.60 -31.23
C ASN A 595 -40.12 13.40 -29.94
N ASN A 596 -39.25 14.36 -29.62
CA ASN A 596 -39.34 15.14 -28.39
C ASN A 596 -40.25 16.37 -28.60
N THR A 597 -41.26 16.56 -27.74
CA THR A 597 -42.40 17.46 -27.98
C THR A 597 -42.04 18.95 -28.08
N VAL A 598 -40.88 19.36 -27.55
CA VAL A 598 -40.33 20.72 -27.69
C VAL A 598 -39.69 20.96 -29.08
N HIS A 599 -39.30 19.89 -29.79
CA HIS A 599 -38.65 19.94 -31.10
C HIS A 599 -39.63 19.88 -32.28
N LEU A 600 -40.92 19.60 -32.02
CA LEU A 600 -41.97 19.49 -33.04
C LEU A 600 -42.26 20.81 -33.77
N CYS A 601 -41.95 21.97 -33.18
CA CYS A 601 -42.03 23.27 -33.87
C CYS A 601 -41.00 23.42 -35.02
N CYS A 602 -39.93 22.62 -35.06
CA CYS A 602 -38.93 22.65 -36.14
C CYS A 602 -39.31 21.80 -37.35
N ARG A 603 -40.46 21.10 -37.33
CA ARG A 603 -40.92 20.26 -38.46
C ARG A 603 -41.23 21.07 -39.73
N SER A 604 -41.53 22.35 -39.61
CA SER A 604 -41.67 23.28 -40.76
C SER A 604 -40.32 23.75 -41.32
N LEU A 605 -39.27 23.80 -40.48
CA LEU A 605 -37.92 24.19 -40.87
C LEU A 605 -37.15 23.05 -41.55
N SER A 606 -37.32 21.79 -41.14
CA SER A 606 -36.58 20.66 -41.74
C SER A 606 -36.99 20.35 -43.18
N LEU A 607 -38.28 20.52 -43.53
CA LEU A 607 -38.78 20.38 -44.91
C LEU A 607 -38.24 21.49 -45.83
N SER A 608 -38.00 22.68 -45.27
CA SER A 608 -37.41 23.81 -45.99
C SER A 608 -35.89 23.63 -46.16
N LEU A 609 -35.20 23.08 -45.15
CA LEU A 609 -33.77 22.78 -45.16
C LEU A 609 -33.38 21.61 -46.10
N GLN A 610 -34.20 20.56 -46.21
CA GLN A 610 -33.98 19.50 -47.21
C GLN A 610 -34.03 20.03 -48.65
N HIS A 611 -34.82 21.09 -48.90
CA HIS A 611 -34.86 21.75 -50.20
C HIS A 611 -33.62 22.62 -50.47
N TRP A 612 -32.99 23.16 -49.43
CA TRP A 612 -31.76 23.95 -49.51
C TRP A 612 -30.50 23.08 -49.63
N ILE A 613 -30.43 21.95 -48.92
CA ILE A 613 -29.27 21.02 -48.95
C ILE A 613 -29.17 20.26 -50.28
N VAL A 614 -30.28 20.09 -51.01
CA VAL A 614 -30.26 19.50 -52.37
C VAL A 614 -29.91 20.54 -53.45
N ALA A 615 -29.93 21.83 -53.11
CA ALA A 615 -29.66 22.93 -54.04
C ALA A 615 -28.24 23.54 -53.89
N ALA A 616 -27.52 23.24 -52.81
CA ALA A 616 -26.11 23.52 -52.60
C ALA A 616 -25.28 22.27 -52.92
#